data_AF-A0A165WNF2-F1
#
_entry.id   AF-A0A165WNF2-F1
#
_cell.length_a   1.000
_cell.length_b   1.000
_cell.length_c   1.000
_cell.angle_alpha   90.00
_cell.angle_beta   90.00
_cell.angle_gamma   90.00
#
_symmetry.space_group_name_H-M   'P 1'
#
loop_
_entity.id
_entity.type
_entity.pdbx_description
1 polymer ?
#
loop_
_entity_poly.entity_id
_entity_poly.type
_entity_poly.pdbx_seq_one_letter_code
_entity_poly.pdbx_strand_id
1 'polypeptide(L)'
;MDITTLVKLTSRAWSLNILALLHSGVPGRQAPLLAASGAGRTSFSASLEHLTQLKLLERNPGHGHPLRPEFRLTPAGIKAAEIASKIVTAVPNEKEFALLRKSWTVPILALTAAPQRFSGIRTNLVPITDRALSTSLVQLEEREWIKRDINTAARVPFPTYCAANAGQQINCAIDLRV
;
A
#
# COMPACT_ATOMS: atom_id res chain seq x y z
N MET A 1 -10.83 2.36 -4.90
CA MET A 1 -9.63 2.17 -5.76
C MET A 1 -9.66 0.73 -6.23
N ASP A 2 -9.29 0.41 -7.48
CA ASP A 2 -9.25 -0.99 -7.95
C ASP A 2 -7.92 -1.69 -7.60
N ILE A 3 -7.88 -3.03 -7.70
CA ILE A 3 -6.71 -3.84 -7.34
C ILE A 3 -5.48 -3.56 -8.22
N THR A 4 -5.69 -3.24 -9.51
CA THR A 4 -4.60 -2.95 -10.45
C THR A 4 -3.92 -1.64 -10.07
N THR A 5 -4.71 -0.62 -9.73
CA THR A 5 -4.21 0.66 -9.24
C THR A 5 -3.46 0.48 -7.93
N LEU A 6 -3.98 -0.35 -7.01
CA LEU A 6 -3.33 -0.62 -5.72
C LEU A 6 -1.97 -1.33 -5.89
N VAL A 7 -1.89 -2.36 -6.74
CA VAL A 7 -0.63 -3.06 -7.06
C VAL A 7 0.41 -2.09 -7.63
N LYS A 8 -0.01 -1.21 -8.55
CA LYS A 8 0.88 -0.19 -9.10
C LYS A 8 1.34 0.78 -8.00
N LEU A 9 0.43 1.24 -7.15
CA LEU A 9 0.73 2.18 -6.07
C LEU A 9 1.75 1.61 -5.07
N THR A 10 1.62 0.34 -4.68
CA THR A 10 2.50 -0.29 -3.68
C THR A 10 3.81 -0.82 -4.27
N SER A 11 3.99 -0.81 -5.60
CA SER A 11 5.24 -1.26 -6.24
C SER A 11 6.48 -0.46 -5.82
N ARG A 12 6.32 0.76 -5.30
CA ARG A 12 7.40 1.57 -4.73
C ARG A 12 7.21 1.75 -3.22
N ALA A 13 8.26 1.41 -2.47
CA ALA A 13 8.23 1.31 -1.01
C ALA A 13 7.70 2.55 -0.29
N TRP A 14 7.93 3.77 -0.82
CA TRP A 14 7.56 5.01 -0.15
C TRP A 14 6.34 5.70 -0.72
N SER A 15 5.70 5.14 -1.75
CA SER A 15 4.55 5.79 -2.41
C SER A 15 3.36 5.98 -1.46
N LEU A 16 3.02 4.96 -0.65
CA LEU A 16 1.97 5.11 0.37
C LEU A 16 2.32 6.18 1.40
N ASN A 17 3.56 6.20 1.88
CA ASN A 17 3.99 7.17 2.89
C ASN A 17 3.91 8.60 2.36
N ILE A 18 4.43 8.84 1.15
CA ILE A 18 4.45 10.16 0.53
C ILE A 18 3.02 10.70 0.38
N LEU A 19 2.08 9.84 -0.06
CA LEU A 19 0.68 10.23 -0.16
C LEU A 19 0.05 10.51 1.21
N ALA A 20 0.32 9.67 2.22
CA ALA A 20 -0.16 9.89 3.58
C ALA A 20 0.35 11.20 4.19
N LEU A 21 1.63 11.54 3.98
CA LEU A 21 2.24 12.79 4.45
C LEU A 21 1.64 14.01 3.75
N LEU A 22 1.36 13.92 2.45
CA LEU A 22 0.66 14.97 1.72
C LEU A 22 -0.77 15.16 2.22
N HIS A 23 -1.46 14.07 2.55
CA HIS A 23 -2.80 14.10 3.16
C HIS A 23 -2.79 14.76 4.54
N SER A 24 -1.77 14.50 5.36
CA SER A 24 -1.62 15.09 6.70
C SER A 24 -1.15 16.54 6.70
N GLY A 25 -0.92 17.14 5.51
CA GLY A 25 -0.58 18.55 5.36
C GLY A 25 0.92 18.84 5.30
N VAL A 26 1.79 17.82 5.18
CA VAL A 26 3.22 18.07 4.93
C VAL A 26 3.37 18.83 3.61
N PRO A 27 4.10 19.96 3.57
CA PRO A 27 4.25 20.74 2.36
C PRO A 27 4.82 19.87 1.23
N GLY A 28 4.19 19.91 0.05
CA GLY A 28 4.58 19.15 -1.14
C GLY A 28 5.88 19.63 -1.81
N ARG A 29 6.92 19.93 -1.04
CA ARG A 29 8.28 20.24 -1.49
C ARG A 29 9.16 19.01 -1.23
N GLN A 30 10.19 18.78 -2.05
CA GLN A 30 11.03 17.60 -1.88
C GLN A 30 11.70 17.52 -0.50
N ALA A 31 12.27 18.62 -0.01
CA ALA A 31 13.00 18.59 1.27
C ALA A 31 12.11 18.25 2.48
N PRO A 32 10.94 18.90 2.71
CA PRO A 32 10.01 18.52 3.77
C PRO A 32 9.51 17.08 3.68
N LEU A 33 9.11 16.62 2.48
CA LEU A 33 8.62 15.25 2.30
C LEU A 33 9.73 14.21 2.53
N LEU A 34 10.95 14.48 2.06
CA LEU A 34 12.10 13.61 2.30
C LEU A 34 12.41 13.51 3.80
N ALA A 35 12.43 14.65 4.50
CA ALA A 35 12.67 14.70 5.94
C ALA A 35 11.57 13.96 6.72
N ALA A 36 10.29 14.21 6.40
CA ALA A 36 9.15 13.61 7.09
C ALA A 36 8.98 12.11 6.79
N SER A 37 9.37 11.65 5.60
CA SER A 37 9.26 10.23 5.24
C SER A 37 10.35 9.34 5.83
N GLY A 38 11.51 9.90 6.21
CA GLY A 38 12.66 9.11 6.65
C GLY A 38 13.29 8.26 5.52
N ALA A 39 12.89 8.50 4.27
CA ALA A 39 13.35 7.74 3.12
C ALA A 39 14.77 8.12 2.70
N GLY A 40 15.54 7.15 2.19
CA GLY A 40 16.78 7.45 1.47
C GLY A 40 16.48 8.21 0.17
N ARG A 41 17.30 9.22 -0.16
CA ARG A 41 17.08 10.15 -1.29
C ARG A 41 16.73 9.44 -2.61
N THR A 42 17.45 8.38 -2.97
CA THR A 42 17.20 7.62 -4.21
C THR A 42 15.82 6.95 -4.20
N SER A 43 15.46 6.30 -3.09
CA SER A 43 14.17 5.61 -2.95
C SER A 43 12.98 6.57 -2.87
N PHE A 44 13.20 7.75 -2.29
CA PHE A 44 12.24 8.85 -2.27
C PHE A 44 11.98 9.37 -3.68
N SER A 45 13.03 9.76 -4.41
CA SER A 45 12.91 10.28 -5.78
C SER A 45 12.21 9.28 -6.70
N ALA A 46 12.57 7.99 -6.62
CA ALA A 46 11.92 6.95 -7.41
C ALA A 46 10.43 6.80 -7.08
N SER A 47 10.04 6.93 -5.81
CA SER A 47 8.63 6.84 -5.41
C SER A 47 7.83 8.08 -5.82
N LEU A 48 8.43 9.26 -5.74
CA LEU A 48 7.82 10.53 -6.16
C LEU A 48 7.61 10.60 -7.68
N GLU A 49 8.62 10.18 -8.45
CA GLU A 49 8.52 10.06 -9.90
C GLU A 49 7.42 9.08 -10.30
N HIS A 50 7.37 7.91 -9.65
CA HIS A 50 6.34 6.91 -9.87
C HIS A 50 4.92 7.43 -9.60
N LEU A 51 4.72 8.17 -8.50
CA LEU A 51 3.43 8.80 -8.20
C LEU A 51 3.02 9.85 -9.25
N THR A 52 4.00 10.54 -9.85
CA THR A 52 3.78 11.47 -10.97
C THR A 52 3.39 10.71 -12.25
N GLN A 53 4.06 9.60 -12.56
CA GLN A 53 3.74 8.72 -13.70
C GLN A 53 2.33 8.11 -13.56
N LEU A 54 1.91 7.78 -12.34
CA LEU A 54 0.55 7.34 -12.03
C LEU A 54 -0.50 8.46 -12.07
N LYS A 55 -0.09 9.71 -12.34
CA LYS A 55 -0.96 10.90 -12.32
C LYS A 55 -1.66 11.13 -10.98
N LEU A 56 -1.06 10.67 -9.88
CA LEU A 56 -1.50 10.96 -8.51
C LEU A 56 -0.90 12.26 -7.99
N LEU A 57 0.28 12.62 -8.51
CA LEU A 57 0.93 13.89 -8.28
C LEU A 57 1.15 14.63 -9.60
N GLU A 58 1.16 15.96 -9.51
CA GLU A 58 1.59 16.84 -10.60
C GLU A 58 2.55 17.90 -10.06
N ARG A 59 3.44 18.38 -10.95
CA ARG A 59 4.26 19.55 -10.64
C ARG A 59 3.38 20.78 -10.61
N ASN A 60 3.56 21.61 -9.59
CA ASN A 60 2.85 22.87 -9.47
C ASN A 60 3.37 23.86 -10.53
N PRO A 61 2.53 24.33 -11.46
CA PRO A 61 2.98 25.12 -12.61
C PRO A 61 3.39 26.55 -12.26
N GLY A 62 3.03 27.05 -11.08
CA GLY A 62 3.28 28.46 -10.75
C GLY A 62 4.74 28.77 -10.41
N HIS A 63 5.24 29.91 -10.89
CA HIS A 63 6.56 30.46 -10.53
C HIS A 63 6.57 31.42 -9.32
N GLY A 64 7.70 31.51 -8.61
CA GLY A 64 8.06 32.72 -7.84
C GLY A 64 7.58 32.85 -6.39
N HIS A 65 7.11 31.79 -5.71
CA HIS A 65 6.81 31.89 -4.26
C HIS A 65 7.63 30.85 -3.45
N PRO A 66 8.47 31.28 -2.49
CA PRO A 66 9.44 30.41 -1.81
C PRO A 66 8.83 29.28 -0.96
N LEU A 67 7.57 29.45 -0.52
CA LEU A 67 6.82 28.43 0.21
C LEU A 67 5.85 27.62 -0.65
N ARG A 68 5.83 27.83 -1.97
CA ARG A 68 4.91 27.11 -2.85
C ARG A 68 5.25 25.61 -2.87
N PRO A 69 4.26 24.71 -2.73
CA PRO A 69 4.47 23.29 -2.95
C PRO A 69 4.99 23.04 -4.37
N GLU A 70 6.04 22.24 -4.52
CA GLU A 70 6.57 21.81 -5.81
C GLU A 70 5.67 20.77 -6.48
N PHE A 71 5.01 19.95 -5.65
CA PHE A 71 4.10 18.89 -6.04
C PHE A 71 2.72 19.11 -5.41
N ARG A 72 1.68 18.78 -6.15
CA ARG A 72 0.28 18.81 -5.70
C ARG A 72 -0.40 17.48 -5.99
N LEU A 73 -1.35 17.10 -5.13
CA LEU A 73 -2.23 15.96 -5.38
C LEU A 73 -3.20 16.33 -6.50
N THR A 74 -3.33 15.44 -7.49
CA THR A 74 -4.42 15.51 -8.47
C THR A 74 -5.74 15.10 -7.81
N PRO A 75 -6.91 15.27 -8.46
CA PRO A 75 -8.17 14.76 -7.92
C PRO A 75 -8.16 13.25 -7.61
N ALA A 76 -7.45 12.46 -8.43
CA ALA A 76 -7.22 11.04 -8.16
C ALA A 76 -6.23 10.84 -7.00
N GLY A 77 -5.18 11.66 -6.95
CA GLY A 77 -4.21 11.72 -5.86
C GLY A 77 -4.85 11.96 -4.49
N ILE A 78 -5.81 12.88 -4.38
CA ILE A 78 -6.51 13.18 -3.12
C ILE A 78 -7.19 11.93 -2.56
N LYS A 79 -7.92 11.20 -3.41
CA LYS A 79 -8.59 9.94 -3.01
C LYS A 79 -7.58 8.86 -2.61
N ALA A 80 -6.50 8.72 -3.38
CA ALA A 80 -5.45 7.76 -3.05
C ALA A 80 -4.71 8.12 -1.76
N ALA A 81 -4.53 9.41 -1.49
CA ALA A 81 -3.85 9.94 -0.31
C ALA A 81 -4.68 9.77 0.97
N GLU A 82 -6.00 9.93 0.89
CA GLU A 82 -6.90 9.60 1.99
C GLU A 82 -6.81 8.11 2.36
N ILE A 83 -6.88 7.21 1.36
CA ILE A 83 -6.75 5.77 1.58
C ILE A 83 -5.36 5.43 2.15
N ALA A 84 -4.30 5.99 1.56
CA ALA A 84 -2.93 5.78 2.04
C ALA A 84 -2.76 6.23 3.49
N SER A 85 -3.35 7.37 3.87
CA SER A 85 -3.33 7.83 5.26
C SER A 85 -3.99 6.84 6.20
N LYS A 86 -5.18 6.31 5.85
CA LYS A 86 -5.87 5.30 6.67
C LYS A 86 -5.03 4.02 6.83
N ILE A 87 -4.39 3.56 5.75
CA ILE A 87 -3.51 2.38 5.76
C ILE A 87 -2.28 2.60 6.66
N VAL A 88 -1.61 3.74 6.52
CA VAL A 88 -0.40 4.05 7.31
C VAL A 88 -0.75 4.23 8.79
N THR A 89 -1.87 4.88 9.11
CA THR A 89 -2.33 5.06 10.50
C THR A 89 -2.74 3.76 11.18
N ALA A 90 -3.17 2.73 10.43
CA ALA A 90 -3.45 1.40 10.99
C ALA A 90 -2.20 0.71 11.57
N VAL A 91 -1.01 1.26 11.32
CA VAL A 91 0.26 0.65 11.65
C VAL A 91 1.18 1.64 12.38
N PRO A 92 1.15 1.68 13.73
CA PRO A 92 1.75 2.77 14.49
C PRO A 92 3.28 2.68 14.68
N ASN A 93 3.92 1.56 14.34
CA ASN A 93 5.35 1.36 14.62
C ASN A 93 6.18 1.06 13.35
N GLU A 94 7.47 1.40 13.40
CA GLU A 94 8.38 1.28 12.25
C GLU A 94 8.58 -0.16 11.77
N LYS A 95 8.56 -1.14 12.69
CA LYS A 95 8.74 -2.55 12.32
C LYS A 95 7.60 -3.01 11.44
N GLU A 96 6.38 -2.68 11.81
CA GLU A 96 5.16 -3.00 11.06
C GLU A 96 5.07 -2.17 9.79
N PHE A 97 5.49 -0.89 9.84
CA PHE A 97 5.57 -0.03 8.66
C PHE A 97 6.52 -0.60 7.60
N ALA A 98 7.62 -1.24 8.01
CA ALA A 98 8.52 -1.95 7.08
C ALA A 98 7.80 -3.06 6.29
N LEU A 99 6.72 -3.64 6.82
CA LEU A 99 5.90 -4.62 6.09
C LEU A 99 5.00 -3.94 5.06
N LEU A 100 4.41 -2.77 5.38
CA LEU A 100 3.64 -1.97 4.41
C LEU A 100 4.48 -1.52 3.21
N ARG A 101 5.79 -1.31 3.40
CA ARG A 101 6.73 -0.94 2.34
C ARG A 101 6.98 -2.06 1.32
N LYS A 102 6.57 -3.30 1.60
CA LYS A 102 6.71 -4.41 0.65
C LYS A 102 5.58 -4.37 -0.37
N SER A 103 5.93 -4.61 -1.63
CA SER A 103 5.02 -4.40 -2.76
C SER A 103 3.72 -5.21 -2.71
N TRP A 104 3.74 -6.38 -2.08
CA TRP A 104 2.62 -7.31 -2.06
C TRP A 104 1.80 -7.31 -0.77
N THR A 105 2.28 -6.70 0.32
CA THR A 105 1.59 -6.69 1.61
C THR A 105 0.18 -6.15 1.49
N VAL A 106 0.05 -4.90 1.04
CA VAL A 106 -1.25 -4.22 0.96
C VAL A 106 -2.15 -4.87 -0.10
N PRO A 107 -1.69 -5.20 -1.33
CA PRO A 107 -2.53 -5.90 -2.31
C PRO A 107 -3.03 -7.27 -1.85
N ILE A 108 -2.21 -8.07 -1.14
CA ILE A 108 -2.66 -9.35 -0.58
C ILE A 108 -3.76 -9.12 0.45
N LEU A 109 -3.52 -8.21 1.41
CA LEU A 109 -4.52 -7.87 2.43
C LEU A 109 -5.82 -7.38 1.81
N ALA A 110 -5.75 -6.63 0.71
CA ALA A 110 -6.91 -6.13 0.00
C ALA A 110 -7.84 -7.23 -0.52
N LEU A 111 -7.29 -8.39 -0.89
CA LEU A 111 -8.03 -9.52 -1.47
C LEU A 111 -8.47 -10.57 -0.44
N THR A 112 -8.02 -10.47 0.81
CA THR A 112 -8.30 -11.45 1.87
C THR A 112 -9.36 -10.97 2.87
N ALA A 113 -10.30 -10.12 2.44
CA ALA A 113 -11.46 -9.70 3.24
C ALA A 113 -12.32 -10.88 3.71
N ALA A 114 -12.38 -11.94 2.90
CA ALA A 114 -12.98 -13.23 3.21
C ALA A 114 -11.93 -14.34 3.00
N PRO A 115 -12.11 -15.55 3.56
CA PRO A 115 -11.17 -16.65 3.38
C PRO A 115 -10.91 -16.98 1.89
N GLN A 116 -9.68 -16.77 1.43
CA GLN A 116 -9.26 -17.02 0.06
C GLN A 116 -8.26 -18.17 -0.04
N ARG A 117 -8.31 -18.94 -1.12
CA ARG A 117 -7.26 -19.92 -1.46
C ARG A 117 -6.03 -19.20 -2.04
N PHE A 118 -4.86 -19.84 -1.94
CA PHE A 118 -3.62 -19.35 -2.55
C PHE A 118 -3.79 -18.99 -4.04
N SER A 119 -4.41 -19.89 -4.82
CA SER A 119 -4.65 -19.67 -6.25
C SER A 119 -5.59 -18.50 -6.53
N GLY A 120 -6.59 -18.27 -5.67
CA GLY A 120 -7.52 -17.14 -5.79
C GLY A 120 -6.82 -15.80 -5.59
N ILE A 121 -5.96 -15.71 -4.57
CA ILE A 121 -5.14 -14.50 -4.33
C ILE A 121 -4.19 -14.27 -5.51
N ARG A 122 -3.49 -15.33 -5.95
CA ARG A 122 -2.49 -15.26 -7.02
C ARG A 122 -3.05 -14.72 -8.32
N THR A 123 -4.20 -15.24 -8.76
CA THR A 123 -4.81 -14.87 -10.05
C THR A 123 -5.15 -13.38 -10.13
N ASN A 124 -5.44 -12.75 -9.00
CA ASN A 124 -5.82 -11.33 -8.93
C ASN A 124 -4.62 -10.37 -8.71
N LEU A 125 -3.40 -10.91 -8.54
CA LEU A 125 -2.19 -10.13 -8.22
C LEU A 125 -1.10 -10.26 -9.30
N VAL A 126 -1.46 -10.41 -10.57
CA VAL A 126 -0.47 -10.49 -11.66
C VAL A 126 0.45 -9.25 -11.64
N PRO A 127 1.80 -9.39 -11.73
CA PRO A 127 2.57 -10.60 -12.03
C PRO A 127 3.25 -11.26 -10.80
N ILE A 128 2.58 -11.32 -9.64
CA ILE A 128 3.14 -11.98 -8.45
C ILE A 128 3.56 -13.41 -8.76
N THR A 129 4.77 -13.79 -8.33
CA THR A 129 5.24 -15.17 -8.45
C THR A 129 4.76 -16.00 -7.27
N ASP A 130 4.62 -17.31 -7.44
CA ASP A 130 4.24 -18.23 -6.35
C ASP A 130 5.18 -18.08 -5.14
N ARG A 131 6.48 -17.90 -5.40
CA ARG A 131 7.49 -17.63 -4.36
C ARG A 131 7.21 -16.32 -3.63
N ALA A 132 6.97 -15.23 -4.35
CA ALA A 132 6.70 -13.93 -3.75
C ALA A 132 5.40 -13.95 -2.91
N LEU A 133 4.35 -14.62 -3.40
CA LEU A 133 3.11 -14.79 -2.66
C LEU A 133 3.32 -15.61 -1.40
N SER A 134 3.97 -16.77 -1.51
CA SER A 134 4.26 -17.65 -0.37
C SER A 134 5.07 -16.94 0.72
N THR A 135 6.18 -16.28 0.34
CA THR A 135 7.00 -15.51 1.29
C THR A 135 6.22 -14.38 1.95
N SER A 136 5.34 -13.69 1.21
CA SER A 136 4.54 -12.60 1.76
C SER A 136 3.47 -13.13 2.74
N LEU A 137 2.81 -14.25 2.42
CA LEU A 137 1.84 -14.88 3.31
C LEU A 137 2.46 -15.33 4.63
N VAL A 138 3.64 -15.96 4.58
CA VAL A 138 4.38 -16.35 5.80
C VAL A 138 4.70 -15.13 6.66
N GLN A 139 5.21 -14.04 6.07
CA GLN A 139 5.53 -12.82 6.82
C GLN A 139 4.31 -12.14 7.42
N LEU A 140 3.15 -12.23 6.74
CA LEU A 140 1.88 -11.69 7.26
C LEU A 140 1.31 -12.57 8.36
N GLU A 141 1.49 -13.88 8.28
CA GLU A 141 1.09 -14.84 9.32
C GLU A 141 1.94 -14.70 10.58
N GLU A 142 3.27 -14.56 10.45
CA GLU A 142 4.20 -14.28 11.56
C GLU A 142 3.86 -13.02 12.36
N ARG A 143 3.16 -12.06 11.71
CA ARG A 143 2.71 -10.79 12.28
C ARG A 143 1.24 -10.80 12.69
N GLU A 144 0.56 -11.94 12.52
CA GLU A 144 -0.87 -12.11 12.75
C GLU A 144 -1.74 -11.13 11.91
N TRP A 145 -1.25 -10.64 10.78
CA TRP A 145 -2.01 -9.81 9.83
C TRP A 145 -2.85 -10.65 8.89
N ILE A 146 -2.48 -11.91 8.73
CA ILE A 146 -3.27 -12.94 8.06
C ILE A 146 -3.40 -14.14 8.98
N LYS A 147 -4.62 -14.66 9.08
CA LYS A 147 -4.90 -15.96 9.65
C LYS A 147 -4.96 -17.00 8.54
N ARG A 148 -4.16 -18.05 8.66
CA ARG A 148 -4.25 -19.25 7.84
C ARG A 148 -5.13 -20.28 8.55
N ASP A 149 -6.02 -20.91 7.79
CA ASP A 149 -6.89 -21.99 8.29
C ASP A 149 -6.96 -23.13 7.26
N ILE A 150 -7.36 -24.32 7.68
CA ILE A 150 -7.59 -25.47 6.80
C ILE A 150 -9.09 -25.71 6.69
N ASN A 151 -9.63 -25.46 5.50
CA ASN A 151 -11.02 -25.80 5.22
C ASN A 151 -11.14 -27.32 5.02
N THR A 152 -11.79 -28.00 5.95
CA THR A 152 -12.06 -29.45 5.91
C THR A 152 -13.47 -29.81 5.43
N ALA A 153 -14.31 -28.81 5.13
CA ALA A 153 -15.71 -29.02 4.73
C ALA A 153 -15.84 -29.54 3.29
N ALA A 154 -14.83 -29.33 2.45
CA ALA A 154 -14.78 -29.89 1.10
C ALA A 154 -14.21 -31.32 1.09
N ARG A 155 -14.43 -32.04 -0.02
CA ARG A 155 -13.93 -33.41 -0.23
C ARG A 155 -12.42 -33.57 0.05
N VAL A 156 -11.61 -32.58 -0.31
CA VAL A 156 -10.16 -32.55 -0.04
C VAL A 156 -9.87 -31.29 0.78
N PRO A 157 -9.25 -31.39 1.97
CA PRO A 157 -8.88 -30.24 2.76
C PRO A 157 -7.91 -29.31 2.02
N PHE A 158 -8.06 -28.00 2.20
CA PHE A 158 -7.19 -27.01 1.58
C PHE A 158 -6.97 -25.78 2.47
N PRO A 159 -5.82 -25.10 2.36
CA PRO A 159 -5.56 -23.89 3.13
C PRO A 159 -6.33 -22.68 2.58
N THR A 160 -6.82 -21.86 3.51
CA THR A 160 -7.41 -20.54 3.26
C THR A 160 -6.71 -19.47 4.07
N TYR A 161 -6.70 -18.25 3.55
CA TYR A 161 -6.06 -17.08 4.14
C TYR A 161 -7.08 -15.95 4.27
N CYS A 162 -7.16 -15.34 5.44
CA CYS A 162 -8.05 -14.22 5.73
C CYS A 162 -7.28 -13.12 6.46
N ALA A 163 -7.52 -11.85 6.14
CA ALA A 163 -6.97 -10.73 6.88
C ALA A 163 -7.41 -10.79 8.36
N ALA A 164 -6.50 -10.46 9.27
CA ALA A 164 -6.71 -10.48 10.71
C ALA A 164 -6.00 -9.29 11.36
N ASN A 165 -6.44 -8.89 12.57
CA ASN A 165 -5.83 -7.82 13.37
C ASN A 165 -5.58 -6.53 12.55
N ALA A 166 -4.35 -6.00 12.54
CA ALA A 166 -4.00 -4.83 11.74
C ALA A 166 -4.21 -5.05 10.23
N GLY A 167 -4.06 -6.29 9.74
CA GLY A 167 -4.39 -6.65 8.37
C GLY A 167 -5.86 -6.44 8.02
N GLN A 168 -6.78 -6.68 8.96
CA GLN A 168 -8.20 -6.39 8.79
C GLN A 168 -8.45 -4.88 8.74
N GLN A 169 -7.80 -4.10 9.60
CA GLN A 169 -7.90 -2.63 9.59
C GLN A 169 -7.42 -2.05 8.25
N ILE A 170 -6.31 -2.56 7.72
CA ILE A 170 -5.78 -2.20 6.40
C ILE A 170 -6.76 -2.60 5.30
N ASN A 171 -7.32 -3.81 5.35
CA ASN A 171 -8.33 -4.25 4.38
C ASN A 171 -9.54 -3.30 4.35
N CYS A 172 -10.10 -2.97 5.51
CA CYS A 172 -11.21 -2.01 5.63
C CYS A 172 -10.85 -0.61 5.13
N ALA A 173 -9.62 -0.15 5.35
CA ALA A 173 -9.15 1.16 4.88
C ALA A 173 -9.09 1.27 3.35
N ILE A 174 -8.83 0.16 2.66
CA ILE A 174 -8.74 0.14 1.19
C ILE A 174 -10.12 0.26 0.55
N ASP A 175 -11.14 -0.36 1.17
CA ASP A 175 -12.52 -0.43 0.67
C ASP A 175 -12.57 -0.77 -0.84
N LEU A 176 -11.93 -1.89 -1.20
CA LEU A 176 -12.02 -2.43 -2.56
C LEU A 176 -13.47 -2.80 -2.83
N ARG A 177 -14.16 -1.98 -3.62
CA ARG A 177 -15.43 -2.36 -4.23
C ARG A 177 -15.14 -3.43 -5.27
N VAL A 178 -15.31 -4.69 -4.88
CA VAL A 178 -15.30 -5.86 -5.78
C VAL A 178 -16.68 -6.01 -6.40
#